data_AF-A0AAW2VNJ0-F1
#
_entry.id   AF-A0AAW2VNJ0-F1
#
_cell.length_a   1.000
_cell.length_b   1.000
_cell.length_c   1.000
_cell.angle_alpha   90.00
_cell.angle_beta   90.00
_cell.angle_gamma   90.00
#
_symmetry.space_group_name_H-M   'P 1'
#
loop_
_entity.id
_entity.type
_entity.pdbx_description
1 polymer ?
#
loop_
_entity_poly.entity_id
_entity_poly.type
_entity_poly.pdbx_seq_one_letter_code
_entity_poly.pdbx_strand_id
1 'polypeptide(L)'
;MAYNLESLVQILEQFLHPADHHQPLWVLDPNKKPQIESLLEKARFLKDFSKNSSSAVTSVYGESSLESRIRDAAHDAEDILESHLVDQILSCSEGESFIFSPPGLEKVIGELDSAKEEVKAIIIATVPR
;
A
#
# COMPACT_ATOMS: atom_id res chain seq x y z
N MET A 1 -2.28 0.33 18.28
CA MET A 1 -2.73 1.28 17.22
C MET A 1 -2.49 0.59 15.89
N ALA A 2 -3.57 0.18 15.23
CA ALA A 2 -3.60 -0.73 14.09
C ALA A 2 -3.62 0.04 12.75
N TYR A 3 -2.70 0.97 12.56
CA TYR A 3 -2.70 1.86 11.39
C TYR A 3 -2.05 1.27 10.13
N ASN A 4 -1.58 0.02 10.14
CA ASN A 4 -0.50 -0.32 9.21
C ASN A 4 -0.88 -0.57 7.75
N LEU A 5 -2.13 -0.83 7.39
CA LEU A 5 -2.51 -1.14 5.99
C LEU A 5 -3.90 -0.62 5.60
N GLU A 6 -4.74 -0.24 6.56
CA GLU A 6 -6.08 0.25 6.25
C GLU A 6 -6.04 1.65 5.63
N SER A 7 -5.17 2.52 6.14
CA SER A 7 -4.92 3.86 5.59
C SER A 7 -4.40 3.77 4.15
N LEU A 8 -3.30 3.04 3.94
CA LEU A 8 -2.75 2.78 2.62
C LEU A 8 -3.79 2.21 1.63
N VAL A 9 -4.58 1.21 2.03
CA VAL A 9 -5.63 0.65 1.14
C VAL A 9 -6.63 1.73 0.74
N GLN A 10 -7.09 2.57 1.68
CA GLN A 10 -8.03 3.65 1.39
C GLN A 10 -7.41 4.69 0.46
N ILE A 11 -6.17 5.09 0.69
CA ILE A 11 -5.44 6.04 -0.16
C ILE A 11 -5.32 5.49 -1.59
N LEU A 12 -4.89 4.24 -1.74
CA LEU A 12 -4.76 3.60 -3.06
C LEU A 12 -6.11 3.44 -3.76
N GLU A 13 -7.17 3.13 -3.03
CA GLU A 13 -8.54 3.10 -3.57
C GLU A 13 -8.98 4.47 -4.08
N GLN A 14 -8.68 5.55 -3.36
CA GLN A 14 -8.96 6.92 -3.80
C GLN A 14 -8.17 7.29 -5.06
N PHE A 15 -6.92 6.82 -5.20
CA PHE A 15 -6.12 7.04 -6.40
C PHE A 15 -6.67 6.31 -7.64
N LEU A 16 -7.24 5.12 -7.47
CA LEU A 16 -7.80 4.31 -8.57
C LEU A 16 -9.26 4.64 -8.88
N HIS A 17 -10.03 5.00 -7.86
CA HIS A 17 -11.47 5.24 -7.91
C HIS A 17 -11.80 6.50 -7.11
N PRO A 18 -11.40 7.70 -7.57
CA PRO A 18 -11.76 8.94 -6.92
C PRO A 18 -13.30 9.04 -6.85
N ALA A 19 -13.83 9.33 -5.66
CA ALA A 19 -15.27 9.36 -5.45
C ALA A 19 -15.95 10.38 -6.37
N ASP A 20 -17.08 9.99 -6.97
CA ASP A 20 -17.83 10.76 -7.99
C ASP A 20 -18.26 12.17 -7.56
N HIS A 21 -18.11 12.53 -6.29
CA HIS A 21 -18.59 13.79 -5.72
C HIS A 21 -17.60 14.95 -5.82
N HIS A 22 -16.31 14.70 -6.10
CA HIS A 22 -15.33 15.75 -6.39
C HIS A 22 -14.40 15.23 -7.49
N GLN A 23 -14.51 15.78 -8.70
CA GLN A 23 -13.48 15.54 -9.71
C GLN A 23 -12.14 16.05 -9.15
N PRO A 24 -11.16 15.16 -8.93
CA PRO A 24 -9.85 15.61 -8.48
C PRO A 24 -9.24 16.54 -9.52
N LEU A 25 -8.48 17.53 -9.06
CA LEU A 25 -7.64 18.38 -9.93
C LEU A 25 -6.51 17.59 -10.61
N TRP A 26 -6.50 16.26 -10.48
CA TRP A 26 -5.44 15.40 -10.97
C TRP A 26 -6.00 14.14 -11.62
N VAL A 27 -5.24 13.60 -12.58
CA VAL A 27 -5.50 12.32 -13.24
C VAL A 27 -4.29 11.44 -13.02
N LEU A 28 -4.50 10.22 -12.52
CA LEU A 28 -3.42 9.25 -12.34
C LEU A 28 -2.78 8.90 -13.69
N ASP A 29 -1.46 8.98 -13.77
CA ASP A 29 -0.68 8.57 -14.93
C ASP A 29 -1.02 7.11 -15.29
N PRO A 30 -1.51 6.82 -16.51
CA PRO A 30 -1.83 5.46 -16.95
C PRO A 30 -0.67 4.48 -16.81
N ASN A 31 0.58 4.95 -16.89
CA ASN A 31 1.77 4.11 -16.72
C ASN A 31 2.03 3.75 -15.25
N LYS A 32 1.54 4.56 -14.31
CA LYS A 32 1.65 4.34 -12.87
C LYS A 32 0.49 3.55 -12.30
N LYS A 33 -0.65 3.53 -12.99
CA LYS A 33 -1.82 2.74 -12.59
C LYS A 33 -1.50 1.27 -12.25
N PRO A 34 -0.72 0.51 -13.05
CA PRO A 34 -0.36 -0.87 -12.69
C PRO A 34 0.45 -0.99 -11.40
N GLN A 35 1.30 0.01 -11.09
CA GLN A 35 2.06 0.05 -9.84
C GLN A 35 1.14 0.25 -8.64
N ILE A 36 0.17 1.16 -8.74
CA ILE A 36 -0.84 1.42 -7.71
C ILE A 36 -1.76 0.20 -7.49
N GLU A 37 -2.21 -0.44 -8.58
CA GLU A 37 -3.01 -1.68 -8.49
C GLU A 37 -2.24 -2.83 -7.85
N SER A 38 -0.96 -3.00 -8.22
CA SER A 38 -0.07 -4.01 -7.62
C SER A 38 0.14 -3.77 -6.12
N LEU A 39 0.30 -2.51 -5.72
CA LEU A 39 0.47 -2.11 -4.33
C LEU A 39 -0.81 -2.36 -3.53
N LEU A 40 -1.98 -2.05 -4.10
CA LEU A 40 -3.29 -2.29 -3.48
C LEU A 40 -3.54 -3.79 -3.27
N GLU A 41 -3.23 -4.62 -4.26
CA GLU A 41 -3.37 -6.07 -4.18
C GLU A 41 -2.53 -6.66 -3.04
N LYS A 42 -1.27 -6.22 -2.92
CA LYS A 42 -0.35 -6.65 -1.85
C LYS A 42 -0.81 -6.16 -0.48
N ALA A 43 -1.19 -4.90 -0.37
CA ALA A 43 -1.67 -4.31 0.87
C ALA A 43 -2.94 -5.01 1.38
N ARG A 44 -3.90 -5.33 0.49
CA ARG A 44 -5.10 -6.10 0.85
C ARG A 44 -4.76 -7.51 1.31
N PHE A 45 -3.90 -8.23 0.59
CA PHE A 45 -3.48 -9.57 0.98
C PHE A 45 -2.86 -9.58 2.39
N LEU A 46 -1.93 -8.67 2.66
CA LEU A 46 -1.26 -8.57 3.96
C LEU A 46 -2.23 -8.13 5.07
N LYS A 47 -3.19 -7.23 4.77
CA LYS A 47 -4.24 -6.79 5.69
C LYS A 47 -5.14 -7.97 6.08
N ASP A 48 -5.58 -8.74 5.10
CA ASP A 48 -6.46 -9.89 5.32
C ASP A 48 -5.75 -11.00 6.09
N PHE A 49 -4.46 -11.24 5.79
CA PHE A 49 -3.64 -12.18 6.57
C PHE A 49 -3.46 -11.73 8.02
N SER A 50 -3.15 -10.45 8.26
CA SER A 50 -3.04 -9.91 9.62
C SER A 50 -4.34 -10.04 10.41
N LYS A 51 -5.50 -9.88 9.76
CA LYS A 51 -6.82 -10.09 10.39
C LYS A 51 -7.14 -11.57 10.66
N ASN A 52 -6.70 -12.47 9.78
CA ASN A 52 -7.08 -13.90 9.83
C ASN A 52 -6.06 -14.79 10.54
N SER A 53 -4.83 -14.32 10.75
CA SER A 53 -3.80 -15.06 11.48
C SER A 53 -4.16 -15.13 12.96
N SER A 54 -4.53 -16.33 13.42
CA SER A 54 -4.73 -16.60 14.84
C SER A 54 -3.39 -16.50 15.58
N SER A 55 -3.43 -15.99 16.82
CA SER A 55 -2.30 -15.79 17.77
C SER A 55 -1.30 -16.96 17.91
N ALA A 56 -1.61 -18.15 17.38
CA ALA A 56 -0.76 -19.33 17.40
C ALA A 56 0.30 -19.36 16.28
N VAL A 57 0.03 -18.80 15.10
CA VAL A 57 1.00 -18.72 13.97
C VAL A 57 2.11 -17.71 14.27
N THR A 58 1.75 -16.72 15.07
CA THR A 58 2.48 -15.49 15.35
C THR A 58 3.57 -15.66 16.42
N SER A 59 3.40 -16.58 17.38
CA SER A 59 4.45 -16.83 18.41
C SER A 59 5.69 -17.60 17.92
N VAL A 60 5.65 -18.26 16.75
CA VAL A 60 6.71 -19.20 16.32
C VAL A 60 7.72 -18.56 15.37
N TYR A 61 7.35 -17.52 14.62
CA TYR A 61 8.16 -16.96 13.53
C TYR A 61 8.23 -15.44 13.59
N GLY A 62 9.05 -14.89 14.50
CA GLY A 62 9.67 -13.56 14.35
C GLY A 62 8.73 -12.39 13.98
N GLU A 63 7.48 -12.43 14.41
CA GLU A 63 6.37 -11.55 14.03
C GLU A 63 6.72 -10.06 14.13
N SER A 64 7.51 -9.67 15.13
CA SER A 64 7.93 -8.29 15.34
C SER A 64 8.70 -7.69 14.16
N SER A 65 9.48 -8.49 13.42
CA SER A 65 10.28 -8.01 12.29
C SER A 65 9.44 -7.85 11.03
N LEU A 66 8.60 -8.86 10.72
CA LEU A 66 7.76 -8.84 9.53
C LEU A 66 6.65 -7.78 9.64
N GLU A 67 5.99 -7.69 10.80
CA GLU A 67 4.97 -6.66 11.03
C GLU A 67 5.55 -5.25 11.02
N SER A 68 6.77 -5.05 11.55
CA SER A 68 7.46 -3.76 11.46
C SER A 68 7.75 -3.42 10.01
N ARG A 69 8.34 -4.35 9.23
CA ARG A 69 8.62 -4.13 7.82
C ARG A 69 7.38 -3.80 7.00
N ILE A 70 6.27 -4.50 7.23
CA ILE A 70 5.00 -4.22 6.57
C ILE A 70 4.50 -2.81 6.93
N ARG A 71 4.58 -2.44 8.21
CA ARG A 71 4.17 -1.12 8.69
C ARG A 71 5.04 -0.01 8.14
N ASP A 72 6.35 -0.19 8.15
CA ASP A 72 7.33 0.77 7.67
C ASP A 72 7.17 0.96 6.15
N ALA A 73 7.02 -0.13 5.40
CA ALA A 73 6.75 -0.08 3.97
C ALA A 73 5.41 0.63 3.67
N ALA A 74 4.36 0.36 4.44
CA ALA A 74 3.08 1.02 4.23
C ALA A 74 3.16 2.53 4.52
N HIS A 75 3.82 2.91 5.60
CA HIS A 75 4.07 4.31 5.93
C HIS A 75 4.90 5.01 4.85
N ASP A 76 5.96 4.37 4.34
CA ASP A 76 6.76 4.90 3.23
C ASP A 76 5.91 5.11 1.95
N ALA A 77 4.98 4.20 1.65
CA ALA A 77 4.07 4.38 0.52
C ALA A 77 3.09 5.55 0.73
N GLU A 78 2.51 5.67 1.92
CA GLU A 78 1.61 6.77 2.27
C GLU A 78 2.35 8.11 2.13
N ASP A 79 3.55 8.22 2.70
CA ASP A 79 4.38 9.42 2.64
C ASP A 79 4.73 9.80 1.20
N ILE A 80 5.17 8.85 0.36
CA ILE A 80 5.47 9.09 -1.07
C ILE A 80 4.24 9.61 -1.81
N LEU A 81 3.07 9.00 -1.59
CA LEU A 81 1.85 9.37 -2.31
C LEU A 81 1.32 10.73 -1.87
N GLU A 82 1.26 10.97 -0.57
CA GLU A 82 0.71 12.21 0.00
C GLU A 82 1.64 13.40 -0.22
N SER A 83 2.94 13.26 0.05
CA SER A 83 3.91 14.33 -0.17
C SER A 83 3.95 14.74 -1.64
N HIS A 84 3.98 13.75 -2.54
CA HIS A 84 4.02 14.04 -3.97
C HIS A 84 2.72 14.68 -4.46
N LEU A 85 1.58 14.27 -3.92
CA LEU A 85 0.30 14.90 -4.26
C LEU A 85 0.27 16.35 -3.80
N VAL A 86 0.71 16.63 -2.56
CA VAL A 86 0.80 18.00 -2.02
C VAL A 86 1.75 18.86 -2.86
N ASP A 87 2.92 18.34 -3.23
CA ASP A 87 3.89 19.05 -4.07
C ASP A 87 3.31 19.39 -5.45
N GLN A 88 2.56 18.46 -6.06
CA GLN A 88 1.90 18.71 -7.34
C GLN A 88 0.76 19.74 -7.19
N ILE A 89 -0.02 19.69 -6.12
CA ILE A 89 -1.07 20.69 -5.86
C ILE A 89 -0.46 22.08 -5.65
N LEU A 90 0.63 22.20 -4.89
CA LEU A 90 1.29 23.48 -4.62
C LEU A 90 2.02 24.07 -5.84
N SER A 91 2.47 23.21 -6.75
CA SER A 91 3.12 23.65 -8.01
C SER A 91 2.14 23.91 -9.14
N CYS A 92 0.91 23.42 -9.04
CA CYS A 92 -0.13 23.64 -10.04
C CYS A 92 -0.79 25.03 -9.86
N SER A 93 -1.08 25.70 -10.97
CA SER A 93 -1.83 26.95 -10.95
C SER A 93 -3.30 26.66 -10.61
N GLU A 94 -3.95 27.61 -9.92
CA GLU A 94 -5.34 27.49 -9.50
C GLU A 94 -6.26 27.16 -10.71
N GLY A 95 -6.88 25.99 -10.70
CA GLY A 95 -7.83 25.54 -11.73
C GLY A 95 -7.25 24.73 -12.89
N GLU A 96 -5.94 24.48 -12.93
CA GLU A 96 -5.35 23.56 -13.90
C GLU A 96 -5.41 22.10 -13.40
N SER A 97 -5.69 21.18 -14.32
CA SER A 97 -5.58 19.75 -14.03
C SER A 97 -4.17 19.25 -14.32
N PHE A 98 -3.69 18.31 -13.52
CA PHE A 98 -2.34 17.76 -13.67
C PHE A 98 -2.32 16.23 -13.73
N ILE A 99 -1.21 15.67 -14.23
CA ILE A 99 -1.00 14.22 -14.27
C ILE A 99 -0.22 13.80 -13.02
N PHE A 100 -0.86 13.03 -12.15
CA PHE A 100 -0.23 12.50 -10.95
C PHE A 100 0.63 11.28 -11.28
N SER A 101 1.94 11.36 -11.06
CA SER A 101 2.90 10.30 -11.41
C SER A 101 3.89 10.09 -10.25
N PRO A 102 3.51 9.32 -9.21
CA PRO A 102 4.33 9.16 -8.02
C PRO A 102 5.66 8.45 -8.36
N PRO A 103 6.80 9.04 -7.97
CA PRO A 103 8.10 8.40 -8.10
C PRO A 103 8.35 7.42 -6.94
N GLY A 104 9.26 6.45 -7.12
CA GLY A 104 9.85 5.71 -6.02
C GLY A 104 8.99 4.61 -5.38
N LEU A 105 7.83 4.29 -5.95
CA LEU A 105 6.99 3.20 -5.45
C LEU A 105 7.63 1.81 -5.64
N GLU A 106 8.63 1.68 -6.51
CA GLU A 106 9.29 0.40 -6.82
C GLU A 106 9.89 -0.25 -5.57
N LYS A 107 10.49 0.56 -4.69
CA LYS A 107 11.10 0.07 -3.43
C LYS A 107 10.03 -0.50 -2.51
N VAL A 108 8.95 0.24 -2.30
CA VAL A 108 7.88 -0.17 -1.38
C VAL A 108 7.11 -1.37 -1.91
N ILE A 109 6.88 -1.43 -3.23
CA ILE A 109 6.30 -2.59 -3.89
C ILE A 109 7.16 -3.83 -3.64
N GLY A 110 8.50 -3.70 -3.74
CA GLY A 110 9.42 -4.80 -3.46
C GLY A 110 9.38 -5.27 -2.01
N GLU A 111 9.32 -4.35 -1.04
CA GLU A 111 9.22 -4.68 0.38
C GLU A 111 7.92 -5.41 0.72
N LEU A 112 6.78 -4.90 0.23
CA LEU A 112 5.49 -5.57 0.45
C LEU A 112 5.36 -6.89 -0.32
N ASP A 113 6.01 -7.03 -1.48
CA ASP A 113 6.07 -8.30 -2.20
C ASP A 113 6.91 -9.34 -1.44
N SER A 114 8.08 -8.94 -0.93
CA SER A 114 8.90 -9.80 -0.07
C SER A 114 8.13 -10.24 1.17
N ALA A 115 7.44 -9.31 1.84
CA ALA A 115 6.61 -9.63 3.00
C ALA A 115 5.47 -10.59 2.65
N LYS A 116 4.83 -10.39 1.49
CA LYS A 116 3.76 -11.27 0.98
C LYS A 116 4.25 -12.68 0.73
N GLU A 117 5.41 -12.86 0.11
CA GLU A 117 5.99 -14.18 -0.13
C GLU A 117 6.40 -14.88 1.17
N GLU A 118 6.92 -14.13 2.14
CA GLU A 118 7.23 -14.65 3.49
C GLU A 118 5.95 -15.13 4.21
N VAL A 119 4.87 -14.35 4.14
CA VAL A 119 3.54 -14.75 4.65
C VAL A 119 3.03 -16.02 3.95
N LYS A 120 3.13 -16.12 2.62
CA LYS A 120 2.72 -17.33 1.89
C LYS A 120 3.51 -18.56 2.32
N ALA A 121 4.82 -18.41 2.53
CA ALA A 121 5.67 -19.50 3.01
C ALA A 121 5.20 -20.00 4.40
N ILE A 122 4.86 -19.08 5.30
CA ILE A 122 4.32 -19.41 6.63
C ILE A 122 2.98 -20.14 6.53
N ILE A 123 2.06 -19.67 5.66
CA ILE A 123 0.77 -20.34 5.42
C ILE A 123 0.99 -21.78 4.95
N ILE A 124 1.86 -22.00 3.97
CA ILE A 124 2.14 -23.34 3.43
C ILE A 124 2.75 -24.25 4.51
N ALA A 125 3.63 -23.72 5.36
CA ALA A 125 4.28 -24.49 6.42
C ALA A 125 3.32 -24.90 7.56
N THR A 126 2.17 -24.23 7.70
CA THR A 126 1.22 -24.43 8.81
C THR A 126 -0.01 -25.28 8.43
N VAL A 127 -0.21 -25.62 7.15
CA VAL A 127 -1.27 -26.54 6.71
C VAL A 127 -0.81 -27.99 6.89
N PRO A 128 -1.41 -28.79 7.81
CA PRO A 128 -1.07 -30.20 7.95
C PRO A 128 -1.46 -30.98 6.69
N ARG A 129 -0.52 -31.79 6.19
CA ARG A 129 -0.74 -32.76 5.10
C ARG A 129 -1.64 -33.91 5.53
#